data_AF-A8X6N2-F1
#
_entry.id   AF-A8X6N2-F1
#
_cell.length_a   1.000
_cell.length_b   1.000
_cell.length_c   1.000
_cell.angle_alpha   90.00
_cell.angle_beta   90.00
_cell.angle_gamma   90.00
#
_symmetry.space_group_name_H-M   'P 1'
#
loop_
_entity.id
_entity.type
_entity.pdbx_description
1 polymer ?
#
loop_
_entity_poly.entity_id
_entity_poly.type
_entity_poly.pdbx_seq_one_letter_code
_entity_poly.pdbx_strand_id
1 'polypeptide(L)'
;MSTDDPPPPQAKTCSAYIDVENKSSHMFKFQVLHQYTGDDVDDSGWHLMKPNDKKYVMKVNYRVGIFTTGTDNWKVHGKKVVEITENGEKKIVDGEDWRSGTGVAVDWKKHTLRSEDNEETTTIKVFETEVQFVSPSGVSTTSFYRHD
;
A
#
# COMPACT_ATOMS: atom_id res chain seq x y z
N MET A 1 -44.86 19.32 13.35
CA MET A 1 -43.53 19.02 13.94
C MET A 1 -42.65 18.59 12.79
N SER A 2 -41.73 19.44 12.36
CA SER A 2 -40.82 19.11 11.26
C SER A 2 -39.82 18.09 11.78
N THR A 3 -39.80 16.91 11.18
CA THR A 3 -38.72 15.94 11.35
C THR A 3 -37.53 16.46 10.55
N ASP A 4 -36.66 17.22 11.20
CA ASP A 4 -35.36 17.58 10.65
C ASP A 4 -34.49 16.32 10.66
N ASP A 5 -34.65 15.48 9.64
CA ASP A 5 -33.66 14.46 9.34
C ASP A 5 -32.33 15.19 9.06
N PRO A 6 -31.23 14.84 9.75
CA PRO A 6 -29.95 15.45 9.46
C PRO A 6 -29.61 15.17 8.00
N PRO A 7 -29.03 16.15 7.28
CA PRO A 7 -28.66 15.95 5.89
C PRO A 7 -27.75 14.72 5.79
N PRO A 8 -27.90 13.88 4.73
CA PRO A 8 -27.12 12.67 4.58
C PRO A 8 -25.63 12.98 4.72
N PRO A 9 -24.83 12.09 5.35
CA PRO A 9 -23.42 12.35 5.63
C PRO A 9 -22.70 12.81 4.36
N GLN A 10 -22.21 14.05 4.38
CA GLN A 10 -21.37 14.60 3.33
C GLN A 10 -20.04 13.83 3.28
N ALA A 11 -19.32 13.96 2.17
CA ALA A 11 -17.99 13.36 2.04
C ALA A 11 -17.11 13.80 3.22
N LYS A 12 -16.65 12.84 4.02
CA LYS A 12 -15.77 13.06 5.17
C LYS A 12 -14.36 12.66 4.77
N THR A 13 -13.39 13.55 5.01
CA THR A 13 -11.97 13.24 4.91
C THR A 13 -11.56 12.35 6.08
N CYS A 14 -10.88 11.26 5.75
CA CYS A 14 -10.31 10.28 6.68
C CYS A 14 -8.84 10.07 6.34
N SER A 15 -8.11 9.42 7.25
CA SER A 15 -6.72 9.07 7.01
C SER A 15 -6.35 7.74 7.65
N ALA A 16 -5.36 7.03 7.12
CA ALA A 16 -4.92 5.74 7.63
C ALA A 16 -3.38 5.64 7.63
N TYR A 17 -2.83 4.91 8.60
CA TYR A 17 -1.40 4.62 8.68
C TYR A 17 -1.08 3.37 7.86
N ILE A 18 0.03 3.39 7.13
CA ILE A 18 0.43 2.30 6.25
C ILE A 18 1.70 1.66 6.78
N ASP A 19 1.59 0.38 7.15
CA ASP A 19 2.71 -0.48 7.43
C ASP A 19 2.97 -1.41 6.24
N VAL A 20 4.23 -1.72 5.98
CA VAL A 20 4.63 -2.82 5.11
C VAL A 20 5.21 -3.94 5.98
N GLU A 21 4.90 -5.18 5.63
CA GLU A 21 5.49 -6.37 6.23
C GLU A 21 6.10 -7.25 5.15
N ASN A 22 7.41 -7.48 5.23
CA ASN A 22 8.11 -8.35 4.29
C ASN A 22 7.89 -9.81 4.72
N LYS A 23 6.95 -10.50 4.09
CA LYS A 23 6.70 -11.93 4.29
C LYS A 23 7.44 -12.83 3.30
N SER A 24 8.27 -12.25 2.43
CA SER A 24 9.14 -13.01 1.55
C SER A 24 10.35 -13.57 2.30
N SER A 25 11.05 -14.50 1.66
CA SER A 25 12.32 -15.05 2.12
C SER A 25 13.53 -14.19 1.76
N HIS A 26 13.32 -13.05 1.10
CA HIS A 26 14.38 -12.21 0.54
C HIS A 26 14.40 -10.81 1.16
N MET A 27 15.56 -10.16 1.08
CA MET A 27 15.66 -8.74 1.37
C MET A 27 15.11 -7.95 0.18
N PHE A 28 14.32 -6.92 0.49
CA PHE A 28 13.75 -6.04 -0.51
C PHE A 28 13.90 -4.58 -0.08
N LYS A 29 14.04 -3.67 -1.03
CA LYS A 29 13.62 -2.28 -0.84
C LYS A 29 12.19 -2.16 -1.34
N PHE A 30 11.27 -1.67 -0.51
CA PHE A 30 9.88 -1.46 -0.91
C PHE A 30 9.57 0.03 -1.05
N GLN A 31 8.76 0.36 -2.05
CA GLN A 31 8.11 1.66 -2.21
C GLN A 31 6.61 1.40 -2.38
N VAL A 32 5.80 2.16 -1.66
CA VAL A 32 4.34 2.13 -1.78
C VAL A 32 3.88 3.48 -2.33
N LEU A 33 3.06 3.41 -3.38
CA LEU A 33 2.36 4.57 -3.91
C LEU A 33 0.87 4.41 -3.63
N HIS A 34 0.24 5.50 -3.21
CA HIS A 34 -1.19 5.59 -3.00
C HIS A 34 -1.76 6.79 -3.73
N GLN A 35 -2.95 6.64 -4.31
CA GLN A 35 -3.69 7.74 -4.88
C GLN A 35 -5.19 7.55 -4.67
N TYR A 36 -5.79 8.44 -3.88
CA TYR A 36 -7.22 8.63 -3.91
C TYR A 36 -7.61 9.36 -5.20
N THR A 37 -8.69 8.93 -5.84
CA THR A 37 -9.09 9.49 -7.15
C THR A 37 -9.32 11.00 -7.07
N GLY A 38 -8.56 11.76 -7.89
CA GLY A 38 -8.63 13.22 -7.95
C GLY A 38 -7.63 13.94 -7.03
N ASP A 39 -6.88 13.22 -6.20
CA ASP A 39 -5.81 13.77 -5.38
C ASP A 39 -4.42 13.49 -6.01
N ASP A 40 -3.40 14.16 -5.47
CA ASP A 40 -2.00 13.87 -5.79
C ASP A 40 -1.58 12.46 -5.31
N VAL A 41 -0.49 11.95 -5.85
CA VAL A 41 0.07 10.65 -5.45
C VAL A 41 0.88 10.80 -4.17
N ASP A 42 0.53 10.02 -3.14
CA ASP A 42 1.36 9.81 -1.96
C ASP A 42 2.46 8.79 -2.30
N ASP A 43 3.71 9.08 -1.91
CA ASP A 43 4.89 8.22 -2.13
C ASP A 43 5.63 8.00 -0.81
N SER A 44 5.78 6.73 -0.41
CA SER A 44 6.49 6.37 0.82
C SER A 44 8.01 6.58 0.74
N GLY A 45 8.57 6.73 -0.45
CA GLY A 45 9.99 6.51 -0.72
C GLY A 45 10.39 5.03 -0.57
N TRP A 46 11.68 4.74 -0.74
CA TRP A 46 12.24 3.39 -0.67
C TRP A 46 12.67 2.99 0.74
N HIS A 47 12.21 1.83 1.21
CA HIS A 47 12.53 1.26 2.53
C HIS A 47 13.18 -0.11 2.41
N LEU A 48 14.43 -0.23 2.85
CA LEU A 48 15.10 -1.54 2.94
C LEU A 48 14.50 -2.37 4.09
N MET A 49 14.12 -3.61 3.80
CA MET A 49 13.45 -4.52 4.72
C MET A 49 13.98 -5.96 4.58
N LYS A 50 14.37 -6.56 5.70
CA LYS A 50 14.72 -7.98 5.80
C LYS A 50 13.49 -8.87 5.83
N PRO A 51 13.62 -10.19 5.59
CA PRO A 51 12.54 -11.13 5.83
C PRO A 51 11.96 -10.97 7.24
N ASN A 52 10.63 -10.91 7.32
CA ASN A 52 9.81 -10.69 8.51
C ASN A 52 9.88 -9.30 9.15
N ASP A 53 10.58 -8.32 8.55
CA ASP A 53 10.50 -6.94 9.02
C ASP A 53 9.08 -6.39 8.81
N LYS A 54 8.59 -5.64 9.79
CA LYS A 54 7.40 -4.81 9.70
C LYS A 54 7.78 -3.35 9.95
N LYS A 55 7.34 -2.44 9.08
CA LYS A 55 7.76 -1.02 9.15
C LYS A 55 6.62 -0.10 8.71
N TYR A 56 6.43 0.98 9.47
CA TYR A 56 5.61 2.12 9.04
C TYR A 56 6.28 2.85 7.87
N VAL A 57 5.51 3.11 6.80
CA VAL A 57 6.04 3.72 5.58
C VAL A 57 5.42 5.06 5.22
N MET A 58 4.13 5.30 5.51
CA MET A 58 3.45 6.59 5.26
C MET A 58 2.07 6.67 5.93
N LYS A 59 1.47 7.87 5.91
CA LYS A 59 0.06 8.11 6.24
C LYS A 59 -0.63 8.66 5.00
N VAL A 60 -1.82 8.15 4.68
CA VAL A 60 -2.58 8.52 3.47
C VAL A 60 -3.91 9.16 3.82
N ASN A 61 -4.43 9.99 2.92
CA ASN A 61 -5.77 10.58 3.04
C ASN A 61 -6.75 9.97 2.04
N TYR A 62 -8.00 9.83 2.44
CA TYR A 62 -9.08 9.32 1.59
C TYR A 62 -10.42 9.95 1.99
N ARG A 63 -11.47 9.70 1.20
CA ARG A 63 -12.82 10.23 1.48
C ARG A 63 -13.85 9.10 1.57
N VAL A 64 -14.73 9.20 2.58
CA VAL A 64 -15.86 8.29 2.80
C VAL A 64 -17.19 9.05 2.75
N GLY A 65 -18.28 8.36 2.41
CA GLY A 65 -19.64 8.93 2.39
C GLY A 65 -20.44 8.47 1.17
N ILE A 66 -21.76 8.64 1.21
CA ILE A 66 -22.67 8.13 0.15
C ILE A 66 -22.47 8.82 -1.22
N PHE A 67 -21.80 9.97 -1.23
CA PHE A 67 -21.52 10.75 -2.44
C PHE A 67 -20.06 10.64 -2.91
N THR A 68 -19.22 9.84 -2.25
CA THR A 68 -17.84 9.67 -2.72
C THR A 68 -17.83 8.72 -3.93
N THR A 69 -17.28 9.19 -5.03
CA THR A 69 -17.07 8.41 -6.26
C THR A 69 -15.62 7.98 -6.44
N GLY A 70 -14.72 8.53 -5.61
CA GLY A 70 -13.30 8.22 -5.67
C GLY A 70 -12.96 6.88 -5.04
N THR A 71 -11.94 6.23 -5.59
CA THR A 71 -11.38 4.98 -5.08
C THR A 71 -9.91 5.15 -4.72
N ASP A 72 -9.46 4.43 -3.70
CA ASP A 72 -8.05 4.27 -3.33
C ASP A 72 -7.35 3.31 -4.29
N ASN A 73 -6.32 3.82 -4.97
CA ASN A 73 -5.48 3.09 -5.91
C ASN A 73 -4.08 2.92 -5.33
N TRP A 74 -3.52 1.72 -5.48
CA TRP A 74 -2.26 1.33 -4.85
C TRP A 74 -1.28 0.71 -5.84
N LYS A 75 0.00 1.00 -5.63
CA LYS A 75 1.13 0.27 -6.20
C LYS A 75 2.10 -0.10 -5.11
N VAL A 76 2.64 -1.30 -5.19
CA VAL A 76 3.77 -1.74 -4.37
C VAL A 76 4.89 -2.12 -5.31
N HIS A 77 6.01 -1.41 -5.23
CA HIS A 77 7.24 -1.75 -5.93
C HIS A 77 8.20 -2.40 -4.94
N GLY A 78 8.93 -3.41 -5.40
CA GLY A 78 10.01 -4.03 -4.66
C GLY A 78 11.26 -4.10 -5.52
N LYS A 79 12.41 -3.80 -4.92
CA LYS A 79 13.73 -4.15 -5.48
C LYS A 79 14.31 -5.25 -4.65
N LYS A 80 14.40 -6.45 -5.22
CA LYS A 80 15.05 -7.58 -4.56
C LYS A 80 16.52 -7.24 -4.45
N VAL A 81 17.07 -7.25 -3.23
CA VAL A 81 18.48 -6.93 -3.02
C VAL A 81 19.25 -8.14 -2.54
N VAL A 82 20.53 -8.20 -2.89
CA VAL A 82 21.44 -9.25 -2.44
C VAL A 82 22.60 -8.62 -1.67
N GLU A 83 23.01 -9.31 -0.60
CA GLU A 83 24.22 -8.96 0.15
C GLU A 83 25.41 -9.68 -0.50
N ILE A 84 26.39 -8.92 -0.98
CA ILE A 84 27.64 -9.43 -1.53
C ILE A 84 28.81 -9.02 -0.63
N THR A 85 29.88 -9.80 -0.64
CA THR A 85 31.14 -9.41 -0.01
C THR A 85 32.12 -9.02 -1.11
N GLU A 86 32.54 -7.76 -1.12
CA GLU A 86 33.53 -7.23 -2.05
C GLU A 86 34.70 -6.65 -1.24
N ASN A 87 35.92 -7.12 -1.51
CA ASN A 87 37.14 -6.71 -0.79
C ASN A 87 37.06 -6.85 0.75
N GLY A 88 36.29 -7.83 1.24
CA GLY A 88 36.09 -8.07 2.67
C GLY A 88 34.97 -7.23 3.31
N GLU A 89 34.32 -6.33 2.55
CA GLU A 89 33.20 -5.51 3.01
C GLU A 89 31.87 -6.03 2.46
N LYS A 90 30.83 -6.05 3.31
CA LYS A 90 29.47 -6.40 2.90
C LYS A 90 28.80 -5.20 2.23
N LYS A 91 28.29 -5.41 1.02
CA LYS A 91 27.54 -4.42 0.24
C LYS A 91 26.17 -4.96 -0.13
N ILE A 92 25.17 -4.08 -0.12
CA ILE A 92 23.84 -4.37 -0.63
C ILE A 92 23.76 -3.83 -2.06
N VAL A 93 23.47 -4.72 -3.00
CA VAL A 93 23.30 -4.38 -4.42
C VAL A 93 21.86 -4.64 -4.84
N ASP A 94 21.35 -3.73 -5.68
CA ASP A 94 20.02 -3.85 -6.27
C ASP A 94 20.04 -4.96 -7.33
N GLY A 95 19.08 -5.88 -7.22
CA GLY A 95 18.88 -6.99 -8.12
C GLY A 95 17.63 -6.77 -8.98
N GLU A 96 16.66 -7.68 -8.86
CA GLU A 96 15.46 -7.68 -9.70
C GLU A 96 14.43 -6.65 -9.24
N ASP A 97 13.76 -5.99 -10.20
CA ASP A 97 12.61 -5.13 -9.98
C ASP A 97 11.30 -5.95 -9.99
N TRP A 98 10.44 -5.68 -9.02
CA TRP A 98 9.18 -6.37 -8.77
C TRP A 98 8.06 -5.36 -8.53
N ARG A 99 6.83 -5.76 -8.85
CA ARG A 99 5.66 -4.92 -8.59
C ARG A 99 4.38 -5.71 -8.31
N SER A 100 3.43 -5.04 -7.66
CA SER A 100 2.07 -5.54 -7.47
C SER A 100 1.31 -5.65 -8.80
N GLY A 101 0.46 -6.67 -8.92
CA GLY A 101 -0.54 -6.84 -9.96
C GLY A 101 -1.55 -5.70 -9.97
N THR A 102 -2.18 -5.51 -11.12
CA THR A 102 -3.04 -4.37 -11.41
C THR A 102 -4.45 -4.82 -11.79
N GLY A 103 -5.41 -3.89 -11.81
CA GLY A 103 -6.75 -4.16 -12.33
C GLY A 103 -6.79 -4.24 -13.86
N VAL A 104 -7.86 -4.84 -14.41
CA VAL A 104 -8.08 -4.83 -15.87
C VAL A 104 -8.22 -3.39 -16.35
N ALA A 105 -7.37 -2.99 -17.31
CA ALA A 105 -7.31 -1.66 -17.93
C ALA A 105 -6.79 -0.49 -17.07
N VAL A 106 -6.26 -0.74 -15.88
CA VAL A 106 -5.64 0.30 -15.03
C VAL A 106 -4.31 -0.20 -14.46
N ASP A 107 -3.29 0.66 -14.39
CA ASP A 107 -1.94 0.28 -13.90
C ASP A 107 -1.85 0.26 -12.35
N TRP A 108 -2.97 0.17 -11.65
CA TRP A 108 -3.06 0.25 -10.19
C TRP A 108 -3.94 -0.86 -9.62
N LYS A 109 -3.68 -1.26 -8.38
CA LYS A 109 -4.56 -2.15 -7.62
C LYS A 109 -5.54 -1.32 -6.81
N LYS A 110 -6.83 -1.62 -6.88
CA LYS A 110 -7.83 -1.03 -5.99
C LYS A 110 -7.89 -1.77 -4.65
N HIS A 111 -7.89 -1.02 -3.57
CA HIS A 111 -8.20 -1.50 -2.22
C HIS A 111 -8.81 -0.32 -1.44
N THR A 112 -10.13 -0.33 -1.32
CA THR A 112 -10.89 0.81 -0.79
C THR A 112 -10.81 0.88 0.73
N LEU A 113 -10.37 2.03 1.25
CA LEU A 113 -10.41 2.34 2.66
C LEU A 113 -11.80 2.86 3.06
N ARG A 114 -12.29 2.45 4.23
CA ARG A 114 -13.63 2.75 4.75
C ARG A 114 -13.54 3.54 6.05
N SER A 115 -14.70 3.95 6.56
CA SER A 115 -14.79 4.72 7.81
C SER A 115 -14.18 3.99 9.01
N GLU A 116 -14.19 2.66 8.99
CA GLU A 116 -13.60 1.78 10.01
C GLU A 116 -12.07 1.79 10.00
N ASP A 117 -11.44 2.25 8.92
CA ASP A 117 -9.97 2.29 8.78
C ASP A 117 -9.39 3.65 9.21
N ASN A 118 -10.25 4.60 9.63
CA ASN A 118 -9.82 5.95 9.92
C ASN A 118 -9.02 6.01 11.22
N GLU A 119 -7.81 6.56 11.13
CA GLU A 119 -6.77 6.57 12.17
C GLU A 119 -6.28 5.17 12.57
N GLU A 120 -6.65 4.14 11.80
CA GLU A 120 -6.19 2.77 11.99
C GLU A 120 -5.02 2.45 11.04
N THR A 121 -4.39 1.30 11.28
CA THR A 121 -3.28 0.82 10.46
C THR A 121 -3.75 -0.20 9.41
N THR A 122 -3.50 0.11 8.15
CA THR A 122 -3.52 -0.86 7.05
C THR A 122 -2.14 -1.48 6.89
N THR A 123 -2.05 -2.82 6.93
CA THR A 123 -0.79 -3.54 6.73
C THR A 123 -0.75 -4.15 5.33
N ILE A 124 0.26 -3.76 4.56
CA ILE A 124 0.60 -4.35 3.26
C ILE A 124 1.59 -5.49 3.49
N LYS A 125 1.14 -6.74 3.33
CA LYS A 125 1.99 -7.93 3.46
C LYS A 125 2.48 -8.36 2.09
N VAL A 126 3.79 -8.41 1.90
CA VAL A 126 4.40 -8.81 0.62
C VAL A 126 5.02 -10.20 0.75
N PHE A 127 4.43 -11.17 0.05
CA PHE A 127 4.92 -12.53 -0.10
C PHE A 127 5.66 -12.67 -1.46
N GLU A 128 6.27 -13.83 -1.70
CA GLU A 128 7.05 -14.08 -2.93
C GLU A 128 6.27 -13.85 -4.23
N THR A 129 4.97 -14.15 -4.25
CA THR A 129 4.12 -14.09 -5.45
C THR A 129 2.83 -13.32 -5.24
N GLU A 130 2.65 -12.70 -4.07
CA GLU A 130 1.38 -12.12 -3.64
C GLU A 130 1.60 -10.88 -2.77
N VAL A 131 0.75 -9.88 -2.95
CA VAL A 131 0.59 -8.74 -2.03
C VAL A 131 -0.82 -8.77 -1.44
N GLN A 132 -0.90 -8.67 -0.12
CA GLN A 132 -2.16 -8.51 0.61
C GLN A 132 -2.23 -7.11 1.24
N PHE A 133 -3.32 -6.41 0.99
CA PHE A 133 -3.69 -5.17 1.66
C PHE A 133 -4.69 -5.52 2.75
N VAL A 134 -4.30 -5.38 4.02
CA VAL A 134 -5.07 -5.80 5.19
C VAL A 134 -5.44 -4.59 6.01
N SER A 135 -6.72 -4.22 5.99
CA SER A 135 -7.30 -3.15 6.80
C SER A 135 -8.38 -3.73 7.73
N PRO A 136 -8.77 -3.00 8.80
CA PRO A 136 -9.94 -3.38 9.61
C PRO A 136 -11.18 -3.70 8.77
N SER A 137 -11.43 -2.93 7.72
CA SER A 137 -12.63 -3.06 6.87
C SER A 137 -12.57 -4.20 5.84
N GLY A 138 -11.42 -4.85 5.66
CA GLY A 138 -11.30 -5.99 4.78
C GLY A 138 -9.90 -6.23 4.21
N VAL A 139 -9.80 -7.29 3.41
CA VAL A 139 -8.56 -7.72 2.77
C VAL A 139 -8.71 -7.68 1.26
N SER A 140 -7.68 -7.21 0.56
CA SER A 140 -7.57 -7.35 -0.90
C SER A 140 -6.24 -7.96 -1.28
N THR A 141 -6.26 -8.82 -2.29
CA THR A 141 -5.08 -9.54 -2.74
C THR A 141 -4.78 -9.22 -4.21
N THR A 142 -3.51 -9.24 -4.57
CA THR A 142 -3.01 -9.13 -5.96
C THR A 142 -1.71 -9.91 -6.09
N SER A 143 -1.30 -10.21 -7.33
CA SER A 143 -0.01 -10.87 -7.56
C SER A 143 1.17 -9.95 -7.20
N PHE A 144 2.33 -10.54 -6.96
CA PHE A 144 3.62 -9.85 -6.93
C PHE A 144 4.52 -10.53 -7.94
N TYR A 145 5.02 -9.77 -8.91
CA TYR A 145 5.76 -10.36 -10.04
C TYR A 145 6.92 -9.46 -10.46
N ARG A 146 7.94 -10.10 -11.02
CA ARG A 146 9.09 -9.41 -11.60
C ARG A 146 8.67 -8.57 -12.80
N HIS A 147 9.15 -7.35 -12.89
CA HIS A 147 8.88 -6.45 -14.00
C HIS A 147 10.18 -5.75 -14.40
N ASP A 148 10.55 -5.90 -15.67
CA ASP A 148 11.76 -5.32 -16.26
C ASP A 148 11.51 -3.87 -16.74
#